data_AF-A0A2M8NZ57-F1
#
_entry.id   AF-A0A2M8NZ57-F1
#
_cell.length_a   1.000
_cell.length_b   1.000
_cell.length_c   1.000
_cell.angle_alpha   90.00
_cell.angle_beta   90.00
_cell.angle_gamma   90.00
#
_symmetry.space_group_name_H-M   'P 1'
#
loop_
_entity.id
_entity.type
_entity.pdbx_description
1 polymer ?
#
loop_
_entity_poly.entity_id
_entity_poly.type
_entity_poly.pdbx_seq_one_letter_code
_entity_poly.pdbx_strand_id
1 'polypeptide(L)'
;MSASQTPRRRLRPLAALLVALTIGIAVLTLLGLEPVATLPAELNQTLSAFSQLLIQIVAVIGAIALLLGVVNLMRFHAEQLRKFPRGLYSLILLVTLLGVLIVRALERGGVLRVGDGEAPALSLTLLDVAQVAVESALASLLFFALVYGAVRLMRRRVTIWNALFLAALVIVLLGFSPLGGATLLPELREWLLSVPVGAGTRGLLIGVALGVVVVGVRVLIGRDRTFRE
;
A
#
# COMPACT_ATOMS: atom_id res chain seq x y z
N MET A 1 -28.81 -1.64 -40.58
CA MET A 1 -27.47 -1.22 -40.12
C MET A 1 -27.62 0.07 -39.31
N SER A 2 -27.73 -0.03 -37.98
CA SER A 2 -27.82 1.14 -37.09
C SER A 2 -26.46 1.36 -36.47
N ALA A 3 -25.83 2.50 -36.79
CA ALA A 3 -24.52 2.88 -36.30
C ALA A 3 -24.60 3.16 -34.79
N SER A 4 -23.97 2.30 -33.98
CA SER A 4 -23.74 2.53 -32.56
C SER A 4 -22.82 3.74 -32.39
N GLN A 5 -23.40 4.91 -32.10
CA GLN A 5 -22.61 6.08 -31.72
C GLN A 5 -21.98 5.82 -30.36
N THR A 6 -20.66 5.63 -30.34
CA THR A 6 -19.88 5.62 -29.11
C THR A 6 -19.92 7.02 -28.49
N PRO A 7 -20.30 7.18 -27.21
CA PRO A 7 -20.34 8.50 -26.59
C PRO A 7 -18.91 9.04 -26.51
N ARG A 8 -18.64 10.12 -27.27
CA ARG A 8 -17.37 10.85 -27.21
C ARG A 8 -17.16 11.31 -25.76
N ARG A 9 -16.22 10.66 -25.05
CA ARG A 9 -15.75 11.06 -23.72
C ARG A 9 -15.08 12.43 -23.83
N ARG A 10 -15.86 13.50 -23.77
CA ARG A 10 -15.34 14.85 -23.53
C ARG A 10 -14.71 14.81 -22.14
N LEU A 11 -13.38 14.76 -22.08
CA LEU A 11 -12.62 15.10 -20.89
C LEU A 11 -13.11 16.49 -20.48
N ARG A 12 -13.90 16.57 -19.41
CA ARG A 12 -14.39 17.86 -18.92
C ARG A 12 -13.16 18.64 -18.47
N PRO A 13 -12.97 19.90 -18.88
CA PRO A 13 -11.79 20.70 -18.55
C PRO A 13 -11.53 20.74 -17.04
N LEU A 14 -12.60 20.65 -16.24
CA LEU A 14 -12.56 20.57 -14.78
C LEU A 14 -11.77 19.35 -14.25
N ALA A 15 -11.88 18.18 -14.88
CA ALA A 15 -11.13 17.00 -14.45
C ALA A 15 -9.62 17.15 -14.73
N ALA A 16 -9.27 17.74 -15.87
CA ALA A 16 -7.87 18.03 -16.21
C ALA A 16 -7.27 19.06 -15.24
N LEU A 17 -8.04 20.09 -14.86
CA LEU A 17 -7.62 21.10 -13.89
C LEU A 17 -7.37 20.49 -12.51
N LEU A 18 -8.26 19.62 -12.02
CA LEU A 18 -8.09 18.97 -10.72
C LEU A 18 -6.87 18.03 -10.70
N VAL A 19 -6.62 17.29 -11.77
CA VAL A 19 -5.42 16.45 -11.90
C VAL A 19 -4.16 17.32 -11.90
N ALA A 20 -4.14 18.41 -12.68
CA ALA A 20 -3.01 19.34 -12.72
C ALA A 20 -2.76 19.98 -11.35
N LEU A 21 -3.81 20.38 -10.63
CA LEU A 21 -3.71 20.90 -9.27
C LEU A 21 -3.12 19.86 -8.31
N THR A 22 -3.60 18.62 -8.38
CA THR A 22 -3.13 17.54 -7.49
C THR A 22 -1.65 17.23 -7.72
N ILE A 23 -1.23 17.17 -8.99
CA ILE A 23 0.17 16.99 -9.37
C ILE A 23 1.00 18.19 -8.90
N GLY A 24 0.51 19.42 -9.09
CA GLY A 24 1.19 20.63 -8.61
C GLY A 24 1.41 20.63 -7.10
N ILE A 25 0.38 20.28 -6.33
CA ILE A 25 0.48 20.15 -4.86
C ILE A 25 1.47 19.03 -4.48
N ALA A 26 1.46 17.89 -5.18
CA ALA A 26 2.41 16.81 -4.95
C ALA A 26 3.87 17.22 -5.23
N VAL A 27 4.10 17.99 -6.30
CA VAL A 27 5.45 18.50 -6.60
C VAL A 27 5.87 19.55 -5.57
N LEU A 28 4.99 20.48 -5.19
CA LEU A 28 5.27 21.47 -4.16
C LEU A 28 5.59 20.82 -2.80
N THR A 29 4.84 19.78 -2.42
CA THR A 29 5.11 19.03 -1.19
C THR A 29 6.50 18.39 -1.21
N LEU A 30 6.85 17.71 -2.31
CA LEU A 30 8.17 17.11 -2.48
C LEU A 30 9.30 18.14 -2.44
N LEU A 31 9.12 19.30 -3.09
CA LEU A 31 10.12 20.37 -3.10
C LEU A 31 10.31 21.03 -1.73
N GLY A 32 9.29 21.05 -0.85
CA GLY A 32 9.45 21.58 0.51
C GLY A 32 10.00 20.56 1.52
N LEU A 33 10.21 19.29 1.13
CA LEU A 33 10.86 18.31 2.00
C LEU A 33 12.38 18.50 2.08
N GLU A 34 12.99 18.98 0.99
CA GLU A 34 14.45 19.18 0.89
C GLU A 34 14.76 20.63 0.51
N PRO A 35 15.71 21.30 1.17
CA PRO A 35 16.10 22.67 0.81
C PRO A 35 16.61 22.75 -0.63
N VAL A 36 16.01 23.62 -1.45
CA VAL A 36 16.44 23.82 -2.84
C VAL A 36 17.58 24.85 -2.86
N ALA A 37 18.77 24.41 -3.28
CA ALA A 37 20.00 25.20 -3.22
C ALA A 37 19.94 26.55 -3.98
N THR A 38 19.10 26.66 -5.00
CA THR A 38 18.95 27.87 -5.82
C THR A 38 17.93 28.87 -5.26
N LEU A 39 17.17 28.50 -4.24
CA LEU A 39 16.13 29.36 -3.67
C LEU A 39 16.63 30.13 -2.44
N PRO A 40 16.15 31.37 -2.22
CA PRO A 40 16.41 32.10 -0.98
C PRO A 40 15.97 31.31 0.26
N ALA A 41 16.69 31.48 1.37
CA ALA A 41 16.41 30.76 2.62
C ALA A 41 14.97 30.96 3.12
N GLU A 42 14.42 32.18 3.00
CA GLU A 42 13.04 32.50 3.39
C GLU A 42 12.01 31.70 2.58
N LEU A 43 12.26 31.53 1.28
CA LEU A 43 11.37 30.77 0.40
C LEU A 43 11.44 29.26 0.72
N ASN A 44 12.64 28.73 0.99
CA ASN A 44 12.81 27.34 1.43
C ASN A 44 12.08 27.06 2.76
N GLN A 45 12.15 27.99 3.73
CA GLN A 45 11.41 27.87 4.99
C GLN A 45 9.89 27.86 4.76
N THR A 46 9.40 28.75 3.89
CA THR A 46 7.97 28.84 3.55
C THR A 46 7.47 27.57 2.85
N LEU A 47 8.25 27.04 1.90
CA LEU A 47 7.94 25.78 1.21
C LEU A 47 7.90 24.61 2.20
N SER A 48 8.87 24.51 3.11
CA SER A 48 8.90 23.46 4.12
C SER A 48 7.70 23.53 5.07
N ALA A 49 7.34 24.72 5.55
CA ALA A 49 6.16 24.91 6.38
C ALA A 49 4.87 24.50 5.66
N PHE A 50 4.74 24.84 4.37
CA PHE A 50 3.60 24.43 3.55
C PHE A 50 3.54 22.91 3.36
N SER A 51 4.68 22.26 3.07
CA SER A 51 4.78 20.81 2.97
C SER A 51 4.38 20.10 4.27
N GLN A 52 4.87 20.59 5.40
CA GLN A 52 4.53 20.03 6.72
C GLN A 52 3.04 20.14 7.01
N LEU A 53 2.41 21.27 6.68
CA LEU A 53 0.96 21.46 6.81
C LEU A 53 0.18 20.44 5.97
N LEU A 54 0.60 20.22 4.72
CA LEU A 54 -0.06 19.25 3.84
C LEU A 54 0.13 17.81 4.33
N ILE A 55 1.33 17.45 4.81
CA ILE A 55 1.61 16.14 5.40
C ILE A 55 0.75 15.94 6.65
N GLN A 56 0.59 16.98 7.49
CA GLN A 56 -0.27 16.91 8.67
C GLN A 56 -1.74 16.69 8.29
N ILE A 57 -2.24 17.39 7.26
CA ILE A 57 -3.61 17.16 6.75
C ILE A 57 -3.77 15.72 6.27
N VAL A 58 -2.82 15.21 5.47
CA VAL A 58 -2.83 13.83 4.98
C VAL A 58 -2.81 12.84 6.15
N ALA A 59 -2.00 13.09 7.18
CA ALA A 59 -1.93 12.25 8.38
C ALA A 59 -3.26 12.23 9.15
N VAL A 60 -3.92 13.38 9.30
CA VAL A 60 -5.25 13.48 9.94
C VAL A 60 -6.31 12.73 9.13
N ILE A 61 -6.35 12.92 7.81
CA ILE A 61 -7.25 12.19 6.92
C ILE A 61 -6.98 10.67 7.01
N GLY A 62 -5.71 10.27 7.01
CA GLY A 62 -5.29 8.88 7.16
C GLY A 62 -5.73 8.27 8.49
N ALA A 63 -5.62 9.01 9.59
CA ALA A 63 -6.10 8.59 10.90
C ALA A 63 -7.62 8.38 10.92
N ILE A 64 -8.38 9.32 10.34
CA ILE A 64 -9.85 9.19 10.20
C ILE A 64 -10.20 7.99 9.32
N ALA A 65 -9.52 7.82 8.18
CA ALA A 65 -9.75 6.70 7.28
C ALA A 65 -9.46 5.35 7.94
N LEU A 66 -8.41 5.27 8.76
CA LEU A 66 -8.10 4.08 9.56
C LEU A 66 -9.21 3.77 10.57
N LEU A 67 -9.73 4.78 11.28
CA LEU A 67 -10.86 4.60 12.18
C LEU A 67 -12.11 4.09 11.44
N LEU A 68 -12.44 4.68 10.30
CA LEU A 68 -13.55 4.20 9.45
C LEU A 68 -13.31 2.77 8.99
N GLY A 69 -12.07 2.41 8.63
CA GLY A 69 -11.68 1.06 8.24
C GLY A 69 -11.92 0.05 9.36
N VAL A 70 -11.51 0.37 10.59
CA VAL A 70 -11.74 -0.47 11.77
C VAL A 70 -13.24 -0.62 12.06
N VAL A 71 -14.00 0.48 12.03
CA VAL A 71 -15.46 0.43 12.24
C VAL A 71 -16.15 -0.42 11.17
N ASN A 72 -15.76 -0.25 9.90
CA ASN A 72 -16.30 -1.04 8.80
C ASN A 72 -15.99 -2.53 8.97
N LEU A 73 -14.75 -2.86 9.36
CA LEU A 73 -14.34 -4.23 9.63
C LEU A 73 -15.15 -4.84 10.77
N MET A 74 -15.32 -4.10 11.87
CA MET A 74 -16.11 -4.53 13.02
C MET A 74 -17.56 -4.78 12.64
N ARG A 75 -18.20 -3.85 11.92
CA ARG A 75 -19.59 -3.98 11.49
C ARG A 75 -19.80 -5.22 10.62
N PHE A 76 -18.97 -5.39 9.59
CA PHE A 76 -19.06 -6.53 8.68
C PHE A 76 -18.93 -7.87 9.43
N HIS A 77 -17.95 -7.98 10.34
CA HIS A 77 -17.73 -9.22 11.09
C HIS A 77 -18.80 -9.45 12.16
N ALA A 78 -19.33 -8.40 12.79
CA ALA A 78 -20.44 -8.50 13.75
C ALA A 78 -21.71 -9.07 13.11
N GLU A 79 -22.02 -8.67 11.88
CA GLU A 79 -23.15 -9.24 11.12
C GLU A 79 -22.92 -10.72 10.78
N GLN A 80 -21.66 -11.12 10.58
CA GLN A 80 -21.28 -12.47 10.21
C GLN A 80 -21.29 -13.47 11.39
N LEU A 81 -21.28 -13.00 12.64
CA LEU A 81 -21.34 -13.87 13.83
C LEU A 81 -22.58 -14.77 13.85
N ARG A 82 -23.68 -14.34 13.22
CA ARG A 82 -24.93 -15.10 13.16
C ARG A 82 -24.90 -16.25 12.14
N LYS A 83 -23.86 -16.34 11.29
CA LYS A 83 -23.77 -17.29 10.17
C LYS A 83 -22.75 -18.39 10.45
N PHE A 84 -23.16 -19.48 11.09
CA PHE A 84 -22.30 -20.65 11.30
C PHE A 84 -22.08 -21.48 10.02
N PRO A 85 -20.89 -22.07 9.82
CA PRO A 85 -19.70 -22.06 10.70
C PRO A 85 -18.79 -20.83 10.53
N ARG A 86 -19.06 -19.95 9.56
CA ARG A 86 -18.22 -18.79 9.23
C ARG A 86 -18.10 -17.77 10.37
N GLY A 87 -19.09 -17.70 11.25
CA GLY A 87 -19.13 -16.81 12.40
C GLY A 87 -18.02 -17.04 13.43
N LEU A 88 -17.43 -18.26 13.49
CA LEU A 88 -16.29 -18.54 14.38
C LEU A 88 -15.05 -17.74 14.00
N TYR A 89 -14.72 -17.67 12.71
CA TYR A 89 -13.60 -16.86 12.23
C TYR A 89 -13.81 -15.37 12.50
N SER A 90 -15.05 -14.90 12.33
CA SER A 90 -15.42 -13.52 12.63
C SER A 90 -15.33 -13.21 14.13
N LEU A 91 -15.70 -14.15 14.99
CA LEU A 91 -15.56 -14.03 16.44
C LEU A 91 -14.08 -13.92 16.84
N ILE A 92 -13.23 -14.81 16.33
CA ILE A 92 -11.77 -14.79 16.61
C ILE A 92 -11.16 -13.45 16.19
N LEU A 93 -11.53 -12.94 15.01
CA LEU A 93 -11.05 -11.64 14.55
C LEU A 93 -11.47 -10.53 15.50
N LEU A 94 -12.77 -10.43 15.82
CA LEU A 94 -13.29 -9.37 16.69
C LEU A 94 -12.66 -9.42 18.09
N VAL A 95 -12.52 -10.61 18.67
CA VAL A 95 -11.88 -10.79 19.98
C VAL A 95 -10.42 -10.36 19.94
N THR A 96 -9.67 -10.75 18.90
CA THR A 96 -8.27 -10.34 18.73
C THR A 96 -8.16 -8.82 18.55
N LEU A 97 -9.01 -8.22 17.70
CA LEU A 97 -9.04 -6.77 17.46
C LEU A 97 -9.31 -6.00 18.76
N LEU A 98 -10.35 -6.37 19.49
CA LEU A 98 -10.68 -5.75 20.77
C LEU A 98 -9.58 -5.99 21.81
N GLY A 99 -9.00 -7.20 21.84
CA GLY A 99 -7.88 -7.53 22.71
C GLY A 99 -6.68 -6.61 22.51
N VAL A 100 -6.25 -6.39 21.27
CA VAL A 100 -5.14 -5.48 20.94
C VAL A 100 -5.46 -4.04 21.34
N LEU A 101 -6.68 -3.57 21.08
CA LEU A 101 -7.11 -2.21 21.47
C LEU A 101 -7.13 -2.03 22.99
N ILE A 102 -7.62 -3.02 23.73
CA ILE A 102 -7.66 -3.01 25.20
C ILE A 102 -6.24 -3.01 25.77
N VAL A 103 -5.36 -3.90 25.28
CA VAL A 103 -3.95 -3.94 25.71
C VAL A 103 -3.28 -2.58 25.46
N ARG A 104 -3.46 -2.00 24.28
CA ARG A 104 -2.93 -0.68 23.94
C ARG A 104 -3.45 0.42 24.86
N ALA A 105 -4.74 0.41 25.18
CA ALA A 105 -5.36 1.39 26.06
C ALA A 105 -4.83 1.29 27.50
N LEU A 106 -4.66 0.06 28.01
CA LEU A 106 -4.14 -0.20 29.35
C LEU A 106 -2.65 0.15 29.48
N GLU A 107 -1.84 -0.12 28.44
CA GLU A 107 -0.43 0.32 28.39
C GLU A 107 -0.32 1.84 28.38
N ARG A 108 -1.12 2.52 27.54
CA ARG A 108 -1.14 4.00 27.49
C ARG A 108 -1.66 4.62 28.79
N GLY A 109 -2.59 3.94 29.46
CA GLY A 109 -3.12 4.34 30.77
C GLY A 109 -2.19 4.03 31.94
N GLY A 110 -1.03 3.40 31.71
CA GLY A 110 -0.07 3.04 32.75
C GLY A 110 -0.49 1.90 33.67
N VAL A 111 -1.63 1.24 33.39
CA VAL A 111 -2.18 0.13 34.19
C VAL A 111 -1.44 -1.17 33.90
N LEU A 112 -1.07 -1.39 32.64
CA LEU A 112 -0.23 -2.50 32.21
C LEU A 112 1.15 -1.97 31.85
N ARG A 113 2.19 -2.48 32.52
CA ARG A 113 3.59 -2.20 32.18
C ARG A 113 4.27 -3.51 31.85
N VAL A 114 4.58 -3.72 30.58
CA VAL A 114 5.31 -4.89 30.12
C VAL A 114 6.46 -4.41 29.24
N GLY A 115 7.67 -4.89 29.52
CA GLY A 115 8.93 -4.39 28.96
C GLY A 115 9.64 -3.37 29.86
N ASP A 116 10.73 -2.77 29.36
CA ASP A 116 11.71 -1.99 30.13
C ASP A 116 11.23 -0.56 30.51
N GLY A 117 9.93 -0.29 30.44
CA GLY A 117 9.30 0.89 31.02
C GLY A 117 9.23 2.14 30.13
N GLU A 118 9.89 2.17 28.97
CA GLU A 118 9.93 3.34 28.07
C GLU A 118 8.96 3.27 26.87
N ALA A 119 8.45 2.09 26.50
CA ALA A 119 7.51 1.94 25.37
C ALA A 119 6.47 0.82 25.58
N PRO A 120 5.26 0.94 25.00
CA PRO A 120 4.23 -0.11 25.02
C PRO A 120 4.72 -1.34 24.25
N ALA A 121 5.32 -2.31 24.95
CA ALA A 121 5.98 -3.44 24.30
C ALA A 121 4.98 -4.47 23.76
N LEU A 122 3.93 -4.81 24.50
CA LEU A 122 3.04 -5.91 24.10
C LEU A 122 2.11 -5.52 22.96
N SER A 123 1.49 -4.33 22.99
CA SER A 123 0.60 -3.94 21.89
C SER A 123 1.33 -3.81 20.56
N LEU A 124 2.58 -3.34 20.58
CA LEU A 124 3.43 -3.24 19.39
C LEU A 124 3.85 -4.63 18.89
N THR A 125 4.26 -5.55 19.77
CA THR A 125 4.58 -6.92 19.37
C THR A 125 3.36 -7.65 18.80
N LEU A 126 2.17 -7.50 19.40
CA LEU A 126 0.95 -8.11 18.87
C LEU A 126 0.59 -7.58 17.48
N LEU A 127 0.78 -6.28 17.26
CA LEU A 127 0.59 -5.67 15.94
C LEU A 127 1.62 -6.17 14.93
N ASP A 128 2.88 -6.28 15.34
CA ASP A 128 3.97 -6.78 14.50
C ASP A 128 3.74 -8.23 14.06
N VAL A 129 3.34 -9.12 14.99
CA VAL A 129 2.99 -10.50 14.64
C VAL A 129 1.84 -10.55 13.63
N ALA A 130 0.80 -9.73 13.83
CA ALA A 130 -0.32 -9.66 12.89
C ALA A 130 0.11 -9.13 11.51
N GLN A 131 0.98 -8.10 11.49
CA GLN A 131 1.52 -7.52 10.27
C GLN A 131 2.38 -8.54 9.51
N VAL A 132 3.33 -9.18 10.18
CA VAL A 132 4.20 -10.23 9.61
C VAL A 132 3.38 -11.39 9.06
N ALA A 133 2.30 -11.80 9.74
CA ALA A 133 1.42 -12.86 9.25
C ALA A 133 0.71 -12.48 7.93
N VAL A 134 0.19 -11.25 7.84
CA VAL A 134 -0.46 -10.74 6.62
C VAL A 134 0.57 -10.56 5.50
N GLU A 135 1.72 -9.97 5.78
CA GLU A 135 2.82 -9.80 4.82
C GLU A 135 3.28 -11.17 4.28
N SER A 136 3.44 -12.16 5.15
CA SER A 136 3.82 -13.53 4.77
C SER A 136 2.75 -14.21 3.93
N ALA A 137 1.47 -14.02 4.25
CA ALA A 137 0.36 -14.55 3.45
C ALA A 137 0.32 -13.94 2.04
N LEU A 138 0.50 -12.62 1.93
CA LEU A 138 0.58 -11.92 0.66
C LEU A 138 1.83 -12.32 -0.14
N ALA A 139 2.98 -12.43 0.51
CA ALA A 139 4.22 -12.88 -0.10
C ALA A 139 4.10 -14.31 -0.63
N SER A 140 3.46 -15.21 0.13
CA SER A 140 3.16 -16.58 -0.29
C SER A 140 2.23 -16.60 -1.50
N LEU A 141 1.15 -15.80 -1.48
CA LEU A 141 0.24 -15.69 -2.62
C LEU A 141 0.96 -15.19 -3.88
N LEU A 142 1.82 -14.18 -3.74
CA LEU A 142 2.65 -13.67 -4.83
C LEU A 142 3.62 -14.73 -5.33
N PHE A 143 4.29 -15.44 -4.43
CA PHE A 143 5.19 -16.54 -4.76
C PHE A 143 4.48 -17.61 -5.60
N PHE A 144 3.35 -18.13 -5.11
CA PHE A 144 2.57 -19.13 -5.83
C PHE A 144 2.07 -18.61 -7.19
N ALA A 145 1.59 -17.37 -7.24
CA ALA A 145 1.15 -16.74 -8.49
C ALA A 145 2.28 -16.61 -9.52
N LEU A 146 3.48 -16.22 -9.08
CA LEU A 146 4.67 -16.08 -9.93
C LEU A 146 5.15 -17.45 -10.45
N VAL A 147 5.25 -18.44 -9.56
CA VAL A 147 5.66 -19.81 -9.94
C VAL A 147 4.64 -20.43 -10.89
N TYR A 148 3.35 -20.33 -10.59
CA TYR A 148 2.28 -20.80 -11.49
C TYR A 148 2.32 -20.07 -12.83
N GLY A 149 2.52 -18.75 -12.82
CA GLY A 149 2.70 -17.93 -14.01
C GLY A 149 3.88 -18.39 -14.86
N ALA A 150 5.03 -18.64 -14.25
CA ALA A 150 6.23 -19.15 -14.93
C ALA A 150 5.95 -20.49 -15.62
N VAL A 151 5.38 -21.46 -14.89
CA VAL A 151 5.01 -22.77 -15.45
C VAL A 151 4.03 -22.62 -16.60
N ARG A 152 3.00 -21.78 -16.45
CA ARG A 152 2.00 -21.51 -17.50
C ARG A 152 2.62 -20.89 -18.75
N LEU A 153 3.56 -19.96 -18.60
CA LEU A 153 4.24 -19.31 -19.71
C LEU A 153 5.13 -20.31 -20.47
N MET A 154 5.87 -21.15 -19.75
CA MET A 154 6.76 -22.16 -20.34
C MET A 154 6.00 -23.30 -21.03
N ARG A 155 4.81 -23.68 -20.53
CA ARG A 155 3.96 -24.72 -21.15
C ARG A 155 3.35 -24.31 -22.49
N ARG A 156 3.19 -23.01 -22.78
CA ARG A 156 2.59 -22.55 -24.04
C ARG A 156 3.63 -22.52 -25.16
N ARG A 157 4.61 -21.61 -25.03
CA ARG A 157 5.76 -21.47 -25.93
C ARG A 157 6.91 -20.83 -25.16
N VAL A 158 8.10 -21.40 -25.28
CA VAL A 158 9.31 -20.81 -24.69
C VAL A 158 9.74 -19.66 -25.58
N THR A 159 9.59 -18.44 -25.07
CA THR A 159 10.13 -17.22 -25.69
C THR A 159 11.30 -16.71 -24.87
N ILE A 160 12.15 -15.87 -25.47
CA ILE A 160 13.27 -15.25 -24.74
C ILE A 160 12.78 -14.46 -23.52
N TRP A 161 11.61 -13.82 -23.62
CA TRP A 161 10.99 -13.09 -22.51
C TRP A 161 10.50 -13.99 -21.38
N ASN A 162 9.92 -15.15 -21.71
CA ASN A 162 9.49 -16.13 -20.70
C ASN A 162 10.69 -16.76 -20.00
N ALA A 163 11.76 -17.03 -20.75
CA ALA A 163 13.02 -17.52 -20.21
C ALA A 163 13.68 -16.48 -19.28
N LEU A 164 13.69 -15.21 -19.69
CA LEU A 164 14.21 -14.11 -18.87
C LEU A 164 13.39 -13.95 -17.57
N PHE A 165 12.07 -14.00 -17.65
CA PHE A 165 11.19 -13.96 -16.47
C PHE A 165 11.49 -15.12 -15.51
N LEU A 166 11.61 -16.33 -16.04
CA LEU A 166 11.95 -17.51 -15.23
C LEU A 166 13.33 -17.38 -14.58
N ALA A 167 14.33 -16.90 -15.32
CA ALA A 167 15.68 -16.67 -14.79
C ALA A 167 15.66 -15.64 -13.65
N ALA A 168 14.99 -14.51 -13.85
CA ALA A 168 14.83 -13.48 -12.82
C ALA A 168 14.10 -14.04 -11.58
N LEU A 169 13.03 -14.82 -11.77
CA LEU A 169 12.31 -15.47 -10.68
C LEU A 169 13.22 -16.41 -9.88
N VAL A 170 13.97 -17.28 -10.56
CA VAL A 170 14.89 -18.23 -9.90
C VAL A 170 15.98 -17.49 -9.12
N ILE A 171 16.58 -16.45 -9.70
CA ILE A 171 17.60 -15.63 -9.02
C ILE A 171 17.03 -15.01 -7.75
N VAL A 172 15.84 -14.41 -7.81
CA VAL A 172 15.18 -13.81 -6.65
C VAL A 172 14.92 -14.86 -5.58
N LEU A 173 14.29 -15.99 -5.93
CA LEU A 173 13.91 -17.03 -4.97
C LEU A 173 15.12 -17.68 -4.31
N LEU A 174 16.18 -17.96 -5.07
CA LEU A 174 17.42 -18.52 -4.53
C LEU A 174 18.21 -17.47 -3.72
N GLY A 175 18.15 -16.19 -4.10
CA GLY A 175 18.82 -15.11 -3.39
C GLY A 175 18.22 -14.80 -2.01
N PHE A 176 17.01 -15.26 -1.70
CA PHE A 176 16.41 -15.22 -0.35
C PHE A 176 16.69 -16.48 0.48
N SER A 177 17.33 -17.51 -0.10
CA SER A 177 17.64 -18.75 0.61
C SER A 177 18.84 -18.58 1.56
N PRO A 178 18.76 -19.05 2.82
CA PRO A 178 19.89 -19.12 3.74
C PRO A 178 21.03 -20.03 3.27
N LEU A 179 20.77 -20.88 2.26
CA LEU A 179 21.70 -21.88 1.73
C LEU A 179 22.72 -21.30 0.72
N GLY A 180 22.73 -19.97 0.54
CA GLY A 180 23.57 -19.26 -0.44
C GLY A 180 25.05 -19.19 -0.06
N GLY A 181 25.75 -20.32 -0.03
CA GLY A 181 27.21 -20.37 0.09
C GLY A 181 27.97 -19.87 -1.15
N ALA A 182 27.27 -19.46 -2.21
CA ALA A 182 27.86 -18.92 -3.43
C ALA A 182 27.84 -17.38 -3.40
N THR A 183 29.02 -16.76 -3.42
CA THR A 183 29.21 -15.30 -3.33
C THR A 183 28.51 -14.50 -4.45
N LEU A 184 28.26 -15.11 -5.61
CA LEU A 184 27.68 -14.45 -6.77
C LEU A 184 26.15 -14.25 -6.69
N LEU A 185 25.43 -15.10 -5.95
CA LEU A 185 23.95 -15.03 -5.90
C LEU A 185 23.43 -13.81 -5.13
N PRO A 186 23.99 -13.44 -3.95
CA PRO A 186 23.62 -12.23 -3.25
C PRO A 186 23.89 -10.95 -4.05
N GLU A 187 25.04 -10.86 -4.72
CA GLU A 187 25.40 -9.69 -5.55
C GLU A 187 24.45 -9.52 -6.73
N LEU A 188 24.12 -10.61 -7.43
CA LEU A 188 23.19 -10.56 -8.54
C LEU A 188 21.77 -10.21 -8.09
N ARG A 189 21.34 -10.70 -6.92
CA ARG A 189 20.08 -10.30 -6.29
C ARG A 189 20.08 -8.81 -5.98
N GLU A 190 21.15 -8.30 -5.36
CA GLU A 190 21.22 -6.88 -4.98
C GLU A 190 21.19 -5.97 -6.21
N TRP A 191 21.91 -6.32 -7.27
CA TRP A 191 21.83 -5.61 -8.54
C TRP A 191 20.42 -5.64 -9.14
N LEU A 192 19.76 -6.80 -9.11
CA LEU A 192 18.39 -6.96 -9.61
C LEU A 192 17.39 -6.12 -8.79
N LEU A 193 17.55 -6.09 -7.46
CA LEU A 193 16.69 -5.30 -6.57
C LEU A 193 16.89 -3.80 -6.74
N SER A 194 18.15 -3.34 -6.84
CA SER A 194 18.49 -1.92 -6.91
C SER A 194 18.20 -1.29 -8.28
N VAL A 195 18.39 -2.02 -9.38
CA VAL A 195 18.28 -1.46 -10.73
C VAL A 195 16.90 -1.74 -11.37
N PRO A 196 16.59 -2.94 -11.90
CA PRO A 196 15.33 -3.16 -12.60
C PRO A 196 14.11 -3.22 -11.68
N VAL A 197 14.21 -3.85 -10.50
CA VAL A 197 13.10 -3.87 -9.53
C VAL A 197 12.90 -2.49 -8.92
N GLY A 198 13.97 -1.77 -8.58
CA GLY A 198 13.91 -0.37 -8.16
C GLY A 198 13.23 0.54 -9.20
N ALA A 199 13.56 0.38 -10.48
CA ALA A 199 12.88 1.12 -11.56
C ALA A 199 11.40 0.71 -11.69
N GLY A 200 11.11 -0.58 -11.63
CA GLY A 200 9.75 -1.12 -11.73
C GLY A 200 8.85 -0.68 -10.56
N THR A 201 9.36 -0.72 -9.33
CA THR A 201 8.64 -0.27 -8.13
C THR A 201 8.32 1.21 -8.20
N ARG A 202 9.26 2.06 -8.63
CA ARG A 202 8.99 3.50 -8.87
C ARG A 202 7.91 3.70 -9.93
N GLY A 203 7.99 2.99 -11.06
CA GLY A 203 6.95 3.03 -12.10
C GLY A 203 5.58 2.58 -11.61
N LEU A 204 5.53 1.51 -10.81
CA LEU A 204 4.32 1.02 -10.16
C LEU A 204 3.73 2.06 -9.19
N LEU A 205 4.56 2.66 -8.34
CA LEU A 205 4.14 3.69 -7.39
C LEU A 205 3.56 4.91 -8.11
N ILE A 206 4.18 5.35 -9.21
CA ILE A 206 3.64 6.42 -10.05
C ILE A 206 2.27 6.00 -10.63
N GLY A 207 2.15 4.78 -11.15
CA GLY A 207 0.90 4.26 -11.68
C GLY A 207 -0.23 4.18 -10.64
N VAL A 208 0.09 3.72 -9.43
CA VAL A 208 -0.85 3.66 -8.30
C VAL A 208 -1.25 5.08 -7.88
N ALA A 209 -0.30 6.00 -7.74
CA ALA A 209 -0.59 7.39 -7.40
C ALA A 209 -1.54 8.03 -8.43
N LEU A 210 -1.27 7.87 -9.73
CA LEU A 210 -2.16 8.34 -10.79
C LEU A 210 -3.55 7.69 -10.71
N GLY A 211 -3.61 6.38 -10.44
CA GLY A 211 -4.88 5.65 -10.24
C GLY A 211 -5.71 6.24 -9.10
N VAL A 212 -5.09 6.51 -7.96
CA VAL A 212 -5.74 7.13 -6.79
C VAL A 212 -6.24 8.53 -7.12
N VAL A 213 -5.45 9.35 -7.80
CA VAL A 213 -5.88 10.70 -8.24
C VAL A 213 -7.08 10.63 -9.16
N VAL A 214 -7.07 9.72 -10.16
CA VAL A 214 -8.18 9.56 -11.10
C VAL A 214 -9.47 9.15 -10.38
N VAL A 215 -9.39 8.20 -9.45
CA VAL A 215 -10.55 7.78 -8.65
C VAL A 215 -11.04 8.92 -7.77
N GLY A 216 -10.13 9.61 -7.05
CA GLY A 216 -10.48 10.75 -6.19
C GLY A 216 -11.18 11.87 -6.96
N VAL A 217 -10.64 12.28 -8.12
CA VAL A 217 -11.26 13.29 -8.99
C VAL A 217 -12.64 12.84 -9.48
N ARG A 218 -12.81 11.56 -9.81
CA ARG A 218 -14.09 11.04 -10.28
C ARG A 218 -15.16 11.07 -9.18
N VAL A 219 -14.78 10.78 -7.95
CA VAL A 219 -15.64 10.90 -6.76
C VAL A 219 -16.00 12.36 -6.51
N LEU A 220 -15.02 13.28 -6.53
CA LEU A 220 -15.24 14.72 -6.31
C LEU A 220 -16.18 15.36 -7.35
N ILE A 221 -16.11 14.92 -8.60
CA ILE A 221 -17.00 15.38 -9.68
C ILE A 221 -18.40 14.73 -9.60
N GLY A 222 -18.60 13.79 -8.68
CA GLY A 222 -19.88 13.08 -8.49
C GLY A 222 -20.20 12.09 -9.61
N ARG A 223 -19.18 11.60 -10.33
CA ARG A 223 -19.36 10.62 -11.41
C ARG A 223 -19.45 9.19 -10.91
N ASP A 224 -18.68 8.84 -9.89
CA ASP A 224 -18.87 7.59 -9.16
C ASP A 224 -19.80 7.89 -7.98
N ARG A 225 -21.08 7.56 -8.14
CA ARG A 225 -22.05 7.57 -7.05
C ARG A 225 -21.90 6.24 -6.32
N THR A 226 -21.06 6.21 -5.29
CA THR A 226 -20.78 4.99 -4.51
C THR A 226 -21.92 4.58 -3.57
N PHE A 227 -22.96 5.41 -3.38
CA PHE A 227 -24.08 5.08 -2.51
C PHE A 227 -25.42 5.40 -3.18
N ARG A 228 -25.94 4.42 -3.92
CA ARG A 228 -27.38 4.27 -4.16
C ARG A 228 -27.77 2.87 -3.73
N GLU A 229 -28.05 2.74 -2.44
CA GLU A 229 -29.05 1.83 -1.89
C GLU A 229 -29.84 2.63 -0.85
#